data_AF-A0A1C6ING3-F1
#
_entry.id   AF-A0A1C6ING3-F1
#
_cell.length_a   1.000
_cell.length_b   1.000
_cell.length_c   1.000
_cell.angle_alpha   90.00
_cell.angle_beta   90.00
_cell.angle_gamma   90.00
#
_symmetry.space_group_name_H-M   'P 1'
#
loop_
_entity.id
_entity.type
_entity.pdbx_description
1 polymer ?
#
loop_
_entity_poly.entity_id
_entity_poly.type
_entity_poly.pdbx_seq_one_letter_code
_entity_poly.pdbx_strand_id
1 'polypeptide(L)' 'MGKISEKSKEAKKRYDAKTYDIISFRVKKGKKDCIKDFILRTGESQNAFINRAIDECIEKWEKEHR' A
#
# COMPACT_ATOMS: atom_id res chain seq x y z
N MET A 1 -10.87 23.50 -24.03
CA MET A 1 -10.09 22.43 -23.37
C MET A 1 -11.06 21.34 -22.93
N GLY A 2 -10.85 20.12 -23.43
CA GLY A 2 -11.88 19.09 -23.60
C GLY A 2 -12.49 18.54 -22.31
N LYS A 3 -13.80 18.30 -22.34
CA LYS A 3 -14.56 17.54 -21.35
C LYS A 3 -13.95 16.14 -21.21
N ILE A 4 -13.19 15.91 -20.14
CA ILE A 4 -12.84 14.55 -19.70
C ILE A 4 -14.16 13.91 -19.26
N SER A 5 -14.75 13.16 -20.19
CA SER A 5 -16.01 12.43 -20.02
C SER A 5 -15.94 11.57 -18.75
N GLU A 6 -17.00 11.62 -17.95
CA GLU A 6 -17.15 10.88 -16.70
C GLU A 6 -16.90 9.36 -16.89
N LYS A 7 -17.16 8.85 -18.10
CA LYS A 7 -16.87 7.47 -18.53
C LYS A 7 -15.38 7.10 -18.46
N SER A 8 -14.46 8.03 -18.70
CA SER A 8 -13.02 7.76 -18.58
C SER A 8 -12.57 7.58 -17.13
N LYS A 9 -13.24 8.24 -16.17
CA LYS A 9 -12.95 8.07 -14.73
C LYS A 9 -13.40 6.69 -14.24
N GLU A 10 -14.53 6.21 -14.74
CA GLU A 10 -15.11 4.93 -14.34
C GLU A 10 -14.33 3.73 -14.91
N ALA A 11 -13.85 3.82 -16.15
CA ALA A 11 -13.02 2.80 -16.77
C ALA A 11 -11.68 2.60 -16.03
N LYS A 12 -11.05 3.68 -15.58
CA LYS A 12 -9.80 3.62 -14.79
C LYS A 12 -10.02 2.88 -13.46
N LYS A 13 -11.09 3.24 -12.75
CA LYS A 13 -11.52 2.61 -11.48
C LYS A 13 -11.72 1.09 -11.59
N ARG A 14 -12.28 0.61 -12.70
CA ARG A 14 -12.51 -0.83 -12.93
C ARG A 14 -11.23 -1.60 -13.24
N TYR A 15 -10.21 -0.93 -13.80
CA TYR A 15 -8.92 -1.55 -14.09
C TYR A 15 -8.05 -1.67 -12.84
N ASP A 16 -8.03 -0.65 -11.99
CA ASP A 16 -7.29 -0.66 -10.72
C ASP A 16 -7.79 -1.76 -9.76
N ALA A 17 -9.11 -1.98 -9.70
CA ALA A 17 -9.73 -2.96 -8.80
C ALA A 17 -9.52 -4.43 -9.19
N LYS A 18 -9.10 -4.71 -10.43
CA LYS A 18 -8.94 -6.10 -10.93
C LYS A 18 -7.53 -6.65 -10.68
N THR A 19 -6.57 -5.77 -10.39
CA THR A 19 -5.14 -6.10 -10.36
C THR A 19 -4.52 -5.84 -8.99
N TYR A 20 -5.08 -4.92 -8.21
CA TYR A 20 -4.54 -4.54 -6.91
C TYR A 20 -5.64 -4.46 -5.86
N ASP A 21 -5.45 -5.17 -4.75
CA ASP A 21 -6.22 -4.96 -3.52
C ASP A 21 -5.80 -3.64 -2.88
N ILE A 22 -6.71 -2.66 -2.87
CA ILE A 22 -6.45 -1.33 -2.29
C ILE A 22 -6.74 -1.38 -0.78
N ILE A 23 -5.69 -1.52 0.03
CA ILE A 23 -5.81 -1.48 1.49
C ILE A 23 -5.64 -0.04 2.00
N SER A 24 -6.71 0.51 2.59
CA SER A 24 -6.66 1.83 3.23
C SER A 24 -6.08 1.73 4.66
N PHE A 25 -4.82 2.09 4.82
CA PHE A 25 -4.13 2.00 6.11
C PHE A 25 -4.27 3.28 6.96
N ARG A 26 -4.96 3.19 8.10
CA ARG A 26 -5.08 4.27 9.09
C ARG A 26 -4.04 4.07 10.19
N VAL A 27 -3.14 5.04 10.33
CA VAL A 27 -2.15 5.09 11.42
C VAL A 27 -2.41 6.27 12.35
N LYS A 28 -2.04 6.11 13.63
CA LYS A 28 -2.03 7.22 14.59
C LYS A 28 -1.10 8.35 14.08
N LYS A 29 -1.45 9.60 14.38
CA LYS A 29 -0.59 10.76 14.09
C LYS A 29 0.82 10.52 14.64
N GLY A 30 1.83 10.89 13.86
CA GLY A 30 3.25 10.66 14.16
C GLY A 30 3.82 9.40 13.52
N LYS A 31 3.07 8.29 13.49
CA LYS A 31 3.59 7.01 12.96
C LYS A 31 3.85 7.04 11.44
N LYS A 32 3.10 7.86 10.69
CA LYS A 32 3.38 8.12 9.27
C LYS A 32 4.75 8.76 9.05
N ASP A 33 5.17 9.62 9.98
CA ASP A 33 6.44 10.33 9.88
C ASP A 33 7.61 9.38 10.16
N CYS A 34 7.48 8.52 11.17
CA CYS A 34 8.43 7.44 11.43
C CYS A 34 8.58 6.50 10.23
N ILE A 35 7.47 6.14 9.58
CA ILE A 35 7.49 5.30 8.37
C ILE A 35 8.23 6.02 7.24
N LYS A 36 7.98 7.32 7.04
CA LYS A 36 8.69 8.12 6.02
C LYS A 36 10.19 8.21 6.29
N ASP A 37 10.61 8.47 7.52
CA ASP A 37 12.03 8.52 7.89
C ASP A 37 12.72 7.17 7.65
N PHE A 38 12.03 6.07 8.00
CA PHE A 38 12.54 4.72 7.76
C PHE A 38 12.73 4.43 6.26
N ILE A 39 11.73 4.75 5.45
CA ILE A 39 11.76 4.63 3.98
C ILE A 39 12.89 5.48 3.38
N LEU A 40 13.08 6.70 3.87
CA LEU A 40 14.16 7.58 3.41
C LEU A 40 15.54 6.96 3.68
N ARG A 41 15.69 6.27 4.81
CA ARG A 41 16.94 5.58 5.19
C ARG A 41 17.17 4.29 4.41
N THR A 42 16.12 3.52 4.13
CA THR A 42 16.25 2.27 3.37
C THR A 42 16.24 2.47 1.86
N GLY A 43 15.77 3.62 1.38
CA GLY A 43 15.60 3.90 -0.06
C GLY A 43 14.46 3.11 -0.70
N GLU A 44 13.63 2.43 0.09
CA GLU A 44 12.51 1.63 -0.39
C GLU A 44 11.26 2.48 -0.61
N SER A 45 10.24 1.96 -1.29
CA SER A 45 8.93 2.62 -1.33
C SER A 45 8.09 2.29 -0.10
N GLN A 46 7.14 3.17 0.25
CA GLN A 46 6.19 2.87 1.33
C GLN A 46 5.42 1.56 1.10
N ASN A 47 5.10 1.26 -0.15
CA ASN A 47 4.39 0.04 -0.51
C ASN A 47 5.27 -1.20 -0.32
N ALA A 48 6.54 -1.13 -0.74
CA ALA A 48 7.50 -2.22 -0.53
C ALA A 48 7.73 -2.50 0.96
N PHE A 49 7.90 -1.45 1.77
CA PHE A 49 8.05 -1.59 3.22
C PHE A 49 6.84 -2.26 3.88
N ILE A 50 5.63 -1.85 3.50
CA ILE A 50 4.39 -2.43 4.05
C ILE A 50 4.26 -3.91 3.63
N ASN A 51 4.49 -4.23 2.36
CA ASN A 51 4.41 -5.61 1.88
C ASN A 51 5.44 -6.51 2.59
N ARG A 52 6.69 -6.06 2.72
CA ARG A 52 7.74 -6.79 3.43
C ARG A 52 7.37 -7.04 4.90
N ALA A 53 6.87 -6.02 5.59
CA ALA A 53 6.46 -6.16 6.98
C ALA A 53 5.26 -7.10 7.18
N ILE A 54 4.33 -7.13 6.22
CA ILE A 54 3.20 -8.08 6.23
C ILE A 54 3.71 -9.50 5.99
N ASP A 55 4.56 -9.70 4.97
CA ASP A 55 5.13 -11.00 4.62
C ASP A 55 5.93 -11.60 5.77
N GLU A 56 6.81 -10.81 6.40
CA GLU A 56 7.56 -11.22 7.60
C GLU A 56 6.64 -11.58 8.78
N CYS A 57 5.54 -10.84 8.98
CA CYS A 57 4.57 -11.12 10.02
C CYS A 57 3.82 -12.44 9.76
N ILE A 58 3.42 -12.68 8.51
CA ILE A 58 2.76 -13.92 8.09
C ILE A 58 3.74 -15.09 8.27
N GLU A 59 4.96 -14.97 7.75
CA GLU A 59 5.96 -16.04 7.84
C GLU A 59 6.30 -16.38 9.30
N LYS A 60 6.46 -15.37 10.16
CA LYS A 60 6.66 -15.60 11.61
C LYS A 60 5.47 -16.31 12.24
N TRP A 61 4.25 -15.88 11.91
CA TRP A 61 3.05 -16.51 12.44
C TRP A 61 2.94 -17.98 12.01
N GLU A 62 3.19 -18.26 10.73
CA GLU A 62 3.22 -19.63 10.19
C GLU A 62 4.32 -20.48 10.82
N LYS A 63 5.54 -19.94 11.00
CA LYS A 63 6.64 -20.65 11.67
C LYS A 63 6.33 -20.99 13.13
N GLU A 64 5.62 -20.10 13.82
CA GLU A 64 5.29 -20.26 15.24
C GLU A 64 4.07 -21.18 15.47
N HIS A 65 3.21 -21.36 14.45
CA HIS A 65 2.03 -22.23 14.48
C HIS A 65 2.22 -23.55 13.72
N ARG A 66 3.46 -23.91 13.39
CA ARG A 66 3.83 -25.15 12.70
C ARG A 66 4.55 -26.11 13.63
#